data_AF-A0A3B1E4Y6-F1
#
_entry.id   AF-A0A3B1E4Y6-F1
#
_cell.length_a   1.000
_cell.length_b   1.000
_cell.length_c   1.000
_cell.angle_alpha   90.00
_cell.angle_beta   90.00
_cell.angle_gamma   90.00
#
_symmetry.space_group_name_H-M   'P 1'
#
loop_
_entity.id
_entity.type
_entity.pdbx_description
1 polymer ?
#
loop_
_entity_poly.entity_id
_entity_poly.type
_entity_poly.pdbx_seq_one_letter_code
_entity_poly.pdbx_strand_id
1 'polypeptide(L)'
;MRPFSCLVLFFFIFAVHCQIVTRVILFKNANQPDRTEELVKAYLAKLQRAIDSRDPFEIGSCLKNGMIFAGCRNKFLDNLGIIKALTRLPVENQVEISIDHFWTDEEGILFNVKITGVKSKPMKVHMTLTKDATLAMFALEHDCDRN
;
A
#
# COMPACT_ATOMS: atom_id res chain seq x y z
N MET A 1 -1.24 61.55 1.30
CA MET A 1 -0.83 60.37 2.09
C MET A 1 -1.19 59.14 1.28
N ARG A 2 -0.22 58.27 0.93
CA ARG A 2 -0.35 57.23 -0.11
C ARG A 2 -0.79 55.88 0.52
N PRO A 3 -2.03 55.39 0.30
CA PRO A 3 -2.43 54.05 0.75
C PRO A 3 -2.21 52.96 -0.32
N PHE A 4 -1.72 53.31 -1.52
CA PHE A 4 -1.63 52.36 -2.65
C PHE A 4 -0.44 51.39 -2.60
N SER A 5 0.50 51.52 -1.66
CA SER A 5 1.71 50.68 -1.64
C SER A 5 1.50 49.27 -1.08
N CYS A 6 0.54 49.07 -0.17
CA CYS A 6 0.32 47.75 0.46
C CYS A 6 -0.47 46.79 -0.44
N LEU A 7 -1.45 47.28 -1.20
CA LEU A 7 -2.28 46.45 -2.06
C LEU A 7 -1.45 45.79 -3.17
N VAL A 8 -0.52 46.54 -3.78
CA VAL A 8 0.35 46.00 -4.83
C VAL A 8 1.25 44.89 -4.28
N LEU A 9 1.88 45.10 -3.12
CA LEU A 9 2.70 44.07 -2.47
C LEU A 9 1.90 42.81 -2.11
N PHE A 10 0.66 42.97 -1.64
CA PHE A 10 -0.21 41.85 -1.30
C PHE A 10 -0.57 41.04 -2.55
N PHE A 11 -0.91 41.70 -3.66
CA PHE A 11 -1.15 41.02 -4.94
C PHE A 11 0.09 40.29 -5.45
N PHE A 12 1.30 40.87 -5.32
CA PHE A 12 2.54 40.18 -5.69
C PHE A 12 2.81 38.96 -4.82
N ILE A 13 2.62 39.05 -3.51
CA ILE A 13 2.80 37.90 -2.60
C ILE A 13 1.79 36.80 -2.93
N PHE A 14 0.52 37.15 -3.12
CA PHE A 14 -0.51 36.17 -3.49
C PHE A 14 -0.26 35.56 -4.88
N ALA A 15 0.19 36.33 -5.87
CA ALA A 15 0.53 35.81 -7.18
C ALA A 15 1.74 34.86 -7.14
N VAL A 16 2.79 35.21 -6.38
CA VAL A 16 3.97 34.34 -6.21
C VAL A 16 3.62 33.08 -5.42
N HIS A 17 2.84 33.21 -4.34
CA HIS A 17 2.38 32.07 -3.55
C HIS A 17 1.44 31.17 -4.36
N CYS A 18 0.56 31.76 -5.19
CA CYS A 18 -0.30 31.02 -6.10
C CYS A 18 0.53 30.27 -7.15
N GLN A 19 1.53 30.91 -7.80
CA GLN A 19 2.39 30.21 -8.77
C GLN A 19 3.24 29.09 -8.14
N ILE A 20 3.70 29.25 -6.89
CA ILE A 20 4.41 28.20 -6.16
C ILE A 20 3.45 27.05 -5.85
N VAL A 21 2.25 27.34 -5.33
CA VAL A 21 1.24 26.33 -4.99
C VAL A 21 0.75 25.60 -6.26
N THR A 22 0.48 26.31 -7.36
CA THR A 22 0.11 25.71 -8.65
C THR A 22 1.25 24.86 -9.21
N ARG A 23 2.52 25.29 -9.09
CA ARG A 23 3.66 24.44 -9.49
C ARG A 23 3.77 23.18 -8.61
N VAL A 24 3.62 23.29 -7.29
CA VAL A 24 3.66 22.12 -6.39
C VAL A 24 2.51 21.15 -6.65
N ILE A 25 1.31 21.65 -6.97
CA ILE A 25 0.14 20.83 -7.31
C ILE A 25 0.28 20.21 -8.70
N LEU A 26 0.83 20.92 -9.69
CA LEU A 26 1.09 20.38 -11.03
C LEU A 26 2.24 19.36 -11.05
N PHE A 27 3.25 19.50 -10.18
CA PHE A 27 4.32 18.50 -10.03
C PHE A 27 3.85 17.22 -9.33
N LYS A 28 2.75 17.25 -8.58
CA LYS A 28 2.20 16.07 -7.90
C LYS A 28 1.30 15.20 -8.77
N ASN A 29 0.93 15.62 -9.99
CA ASN A 29 -0.19 15.00 -10.71
C ASN A 29 0.07 14.62 -12.19
N ALA A 30 1.34 14.41 -12.57
CA ALA A 30 1.69 13.88 -13.88
C ALA A 30 2.87 12.90 -13.78
N ASN A 31 2.60 11.62 -14.02
CA ASN A 31 3.57 10.59 -14.43
C ASN A 31 4.53 10.00 -13.36
N GLN A 32 4.03 9.15 -12.45
CA GLN A 32 4.83 8.05 -11.87
C GLN A 32 4.22 6.63 -12.04
N PRO A 33 3.59 6.26 -13.17
CA PRO A 33 3.11 4.89 -13.35
C PRO A 33 4.23 3.84 -13.28
N ASP A 34 5.47 4.20 -13.61
CA ASP A 34 6.61 3.27 -13.66
C ASP A 34 7.22 2.99 -12.27
N ARG A 35 7.55 4.04 -11.50
CA ARG A 35 8.14 3.85 -10.17
C ARG A 35 7.20 3.22 -9.17
N THR A 36 5.90 3.53 -9.24
CA THR A 36 4.91 2.89 -8.37
C THR A 36 4.86 1.39 -8.60
N GLU A 37 4.86 0.95 -9.86
CA GLU A 37 4.87 -0.47 -10.19
C GLU A 37 6.13 -1.18 -9.68
N GLU A 38 7.31 -0.57 -9.89
CA GLU A 38 8.59 -1.09 -9.38
C GLU A 38 8.58 -1.23 -7.86
N LEU A 39 8.05 -0.23 -7.14
CA LEU A 39 7.93 -0.26 -5.68
C LEU A 39 6.99 -1.37 -5.19
N VAL A 40 5.83 -1.54 -5.83
CA VAL A 40 4.88 -2.61 -5.49
C VAL A 40 5.51 -3.99 -5.76
N LYS A 41 6.17 -4.17 -6.92
CA LYS A 41 6.87 -5.41 -7.25
C LYS A 41 7.99 -5.71 -6.25
N ALA A 42 8.76 -4.70 -5.85
CA ALA A 42 9.83 -4.85 -4.86
C ALA A 42 9.27 -5.24 -3.48
N TYR A 43 8.17 -4.62 -3.05
CA TYR A 43 7.47 -4.99 -1.82
C TYR A 43 6.98 -6.44 -1.88
N LEU A 44 6.32 -6.83 -2.97
CA LEU A 44 5.82 -8.20 -3.13
C LEU A 44 6.92 -9.24 -3.19
N ALA A 45 8.05 -8.94 -3.84
CA ALA A 45 9.22 -9.82 -3.83
C ALA A 45 9.80 -9.97 -2.41
N LYS A 46 9.81 -8.90 -1.61
CA LYS A 46 10.21 -8.96 -0.18
C LYS A 46 9.22 -9.81 0.62
N LEU A 47 7.92 -9.57 0.46
CA LEU A 47 6.87 -10.32 1.14
C LEU A 47 6.93 -11.82 0.80
N GLN A 48 7.12 -12.16 -0.48
CA GLN A 48 7.27 -13.55 -0.93
C GLN A 48 8.45 -14.22 -0.23
N ARG A 49 9.64 -13.60 -0.22
CA ARG A 49 10.81 -14.14 0.49
C ARG A 49 10.57 -14.34 1.98
N ALA A 50 9.85 -13.41 2.62
CA ALA A 50 9.50 -13.52 4.03
C ALA A 50 8.50 -14.66 4.30
N ILE A 51 7.54 -14.89 3.41
CA ILE A 51 6.61 -16.02 3.50
C ILE A 51 7.36 -17.35 3.29
N ASP A 52 8.23 -17.41 2.28
CA ASP A 52 8.99 -18.61 1.95
C ASP A 52 9.95 -19.02 3.07
N SER A 53 10.57 -18.04 3.75
CA SER A 53 11.46 -18.29 4.89
C SER A 53 10.72 -18.83 6.12
N ARG A 54 9.39 -18.60 6.21
CA ARG A 54 8.54 -18.89 7.38
C ARG A 54 9.03 -18.24 8.68
N ASP A 55 9.96 -17.30 8.58
CA ASP A 55 10.56 -16.63 9.74
C ASP A 55 9.61 -15.54 10.27
N PRO A 56 9.16 -15.64 11.53
CA PRO A 56 8.30 -14.63 12.15
C PRO A 56 8.83 -13.20 12.07
N PHE A 57 10.15 -13.01 12.13
CA PHE A 57 10.79 -11.70 12.07
C PHE A 57 10.78 -11.13 10.65
N GLU A 58 11.10 -11.93 9.65
CA GLU A 58 11.07 -11.52 8.24
C GLU A 58 9.64 -11.14 7.82
N ILE A 59 8.65 -11.95 8.21
CA ILE A 59 7.23 -11.67 7.96
C ILE A 59 6.81 -10.39 8.67
N GLY A 60 7.13 -10.25 9.96
CA GLY A 60 6.84 -9.06 10.73
C GLY A 60 7.44 -7.78 10.14
N SER A 61 8.62 -7.86 9.52
CA SER A 61 9.31 -6.73 8.89
C SER A 61 8.59 -6.17 7.64
N CYS A 62 7.57 -6.87 7.14
CA CYS A 62 6.77 -6.46 5.97
C CYS A 62 5.44 -5.80 6.37
N LEU A 63 5.09 -5.82 7.66
CA LEU A 63 3.81 -5.35 8.18
C LEU A 63 4.01 -4.05 8.97
N LYS A 64 3.18 -3.04 8.74
CA LYS A 64 3.14 -1.86 9.60
C LYS A 64 2.63 -2.26 10.99
N ASN A 65 3.14 -1.63 12.03
CA ASN A 65 2.59 -1.82 13.38
C ASN A 65 1.10 -1.45 13.41
N GLY A 66 0.27 -2.37 13.92
CA GLY A 66 -1.18 -2.22 13.96
C GLY A 66 -1.89 -2.59 12.65
N MET A 67 -1.20 -3.22 11.71
CA MET A 67 -1.81 -3.77 10.50
C MET A 67 -2.88 -4.80 10.87
N ILE A 68 -4.03 -4.69 10.21
CA ILE A 68 -5.12 -5.65 10.29
C ILE A 68 -5.30 -6.30 8.93
N PHE A 69 -5.37 -7.63 8.92
CA PHE A 69 -5.89 -8.40 7.80
C PHE A 69 -7.36 -8.72 8.06
N ALA A 70 -8.23 -8.26 7.18
CA ALA A 70 -9.66 -8.55 7.19
C ALA A 70 -9.95 -9.65 6.17
N GLY A 71 -10.12 -10.87 6.65
CA GLY A 71 -10.52 -12.02 5.85
C GLY A 71 -12.03 -12.21 5.78
N CYS A 72 -12.44 -13.20 4.98
CA CYS A 72 -13.84 -13.59 4.89
C CYS A 72 -14.44 -14.04 6.23
N ARG A 73 -15.77 -13.84 6.39
CA ARG A 73 -16.56 -14.21 7.58
C ARG A 73 -16.10 -13.52 8.87
N ASN A 74 -15.82 -12.21 8.81
CA ASN A 74 -15.39 -11.38 9.95
C ASN A 74 -14.12 -11.91 10.64
N LYS A 75 -13.24 -12.58 9.88
CA LYS A 75 -11.97 -13.05 10.41
C LYS A 75 -10.96 -11.92 10.35
N PHE A 76 -10.71 -11.28 11.47
CA PHE A 76 -9.68 -10.26 11.59
C PHE A 76 -8.42 -10.86 12.22
N LEU A 77 -7.27 -10.60 11.62
CA LEU A 77 -5.96 -10.95 12.17
C LEU A 77 -5.17 -9.67 12.38
N ASP A 78 -4.64 -9.48 13.58
CA ASP A 78 -3.61 -8.48 13.86
C ASP A 78 -2.24 -8.96 13.33
N ASN A 79 -1.20 -8.15 13.48
CA ASN A 79 0.17 -8.53 13.10
C ASN A 79 0.57 -9.92 13.60
N LEU A 80 0.30 -10.24 14.88
CA LEU A 80 0.67 -11.53 15.46
C LEU A 80 -0.12 -12.68 14.85
N GLY A 81 -1.41 -12.48 14.59
CA GLY A 81 -2.29 -13.42 13.90
C GLY A 81 -1.84 -13.69 12.47
N ILE A 82 -1.45 -12.64 11.73
CA ILE A 82 -0.90 -12.74 10.36
C ILE A 82 0.40 -13.55 10.38
N ILE A 83 1.35 -13.19 11.26
CA ILE A 83 2.63 -13.89 11.40
C ILE A 83 2.39 -15.38 11.73
N LYS A 84 1.55 -15.67 12.74
CA LYS A 84 1.23 -17.06 13.12
C LYS A 84 0.58 -17.84 11.99
N ALA A 85 -0.30 -17.21 11.20
CA ALA A 85 -0.96 -17.88 10.08
C ALA A 85 0.04 -18.24 8.98
N LEU A 86 0.94 -17.32 8.62
CA LEU A 86 1.92 -17.52 7.56
C LEU A 86 3.03 -18.51 7.96
N THR A 87 3.54 -18.45 9.20
CA THR A 87 4.53 -19.41 9.70
C THR A 87 4.00 -20.84 9.79
N ARG A 88 2.68 -21.02 9.95
CA ARG A 88 2.02 -22.35 10.04
C ARG A 88 1.58 -22.92 8.69
N LEU A 89 1.87 -22.24 7.59
CA LEU A 89 1.57 -22.78 6.27
C LEU A 89 2.34 -24.09 6.05
N PRO A 90 1.68 -25.15 5.54
CA PRO A 90 2.33 -26.40 5.18
C PRO A 90 3.55 -26.14 4.29
N VAL A 91 4.60 -26.94 4.44
CA VAL A 91 5.85 -26.74 3.70
C VAL A 91 5.62 -26.97 2.19
N GLU A 92 4.67 -27.85 1.88
CA GLU A 92 4.26 -28.23 0.53
C GLU A 92 3.50 -27.13 -0.20
N ASN A 93 2.96 -26.16 0.54
CA ASN A 93 2.20 -25.07 -0.06
C ASN A 93 3.17 -24.05 -0.66
N GLN A 94 3.24 -24.02 -1.99
CA GLN A 94 3.88 -22.94 -2.73
C GLN A 94 2.91 -21.75 -2.80
N VAL A 95 3.22 -20.70 -2.04
CA VAL A 95 2.49 -19.44 -2.10
C VAL A 95 2.97 -18.68 -3.33
N GLU A 96 2.05 -18.24 -4.17
CA GLU A 96 2.36 -17.32 -5.26
C GLU A 96 1.49 -16.07 -5.14
N ILE A 97 2.09 -14.92 -5.43
CA ILE A 97 1.41 -13.62 -5.39
C ILE A 97 1.55 -12.96 -6.76
N SER A 98 0.41 -12.65 -7.40
CA SER A 98 0.38 -11.94 -8.68
C SER A 98 -0.41 -10.63 -8.55
N ILE A 99 0.14 -9.54 -9.07
CA ILE A 99 -0.53 -8.24 -9.14
C ILE A 99 -1.62 -8.30 -10.21
N ASP A 100 -2.82 -7.84 -9.86
CA ASP A 100 -3.92 -7.64 -10.82
C ASP A 100 -3.94 -6.19 -11.32
N HIS A 101 -4.05 -5.23 -10.39
CA HIS A 101 -4.00 -3.81 -10.70
C HIS A 101 -3.50 -2.99 -9.50
N PHE A 102 -3.00 -1.78 -9.76
CA PHE A 102 -2.55 -0.84 -8.73
C PHE A 102 -2.96 0.60 -9.08
N TRP A 103 -3.07 1.43 -8.06
CA TRP A 103 -3.30 2.87 -8.15
C TRP A 103 -2.72 3.57 -6.93
N THR A 104 -2.70 4.89 -6.95
CA THR A 104 -2.18 5.71 -5.85
C THR A 104 -3.22 6.73 -5.41
N ASP A 105 -3.31 6.99 -4.12
CA ASP A 105 -4.15 8.04 -3.54
C ASP A 105 -3.41 8.86 -2.48
N GLU A 106 -4.15 9.62 -1.66
CA GLU A 106 -3.57 10.42 -0.58
C GLU A 106 -3.01 9.59 0.59
N GLU A 107 -3.41 8.33 0.74
CA GLU A 107 -3.01 7.43 1.83
C GLU A 107 -1.78 6.60 1.46
N GLY A 108 -1.64 6.21 0.19
CA GLY A 108 -0.46 5.51 -0.30
C GLY A 108 -0.64 4.84 -1.66
N ILE A 109 -0.13 3.62 -1.78
CA ILE A 109 -0.26 2.79 -2.98
C ILE A 109 -1.24 1.68 -2.67
N LEU A 110 -2.31 1.60 -3.47
CA LEU A 110 -3.38 0.62 -3.35
C LEU A 110 -3.26 -0.35 -4.50
N PHE A 111 -3.36 -1.65 -4.22
CA PHE A 111 -3.20 -2.66 -5.24
C PHE A 111 -3.94 -3.93 -4.87
N ASN A 112 -4.43 -4.61 -5.90
CA ASN A 112 -5.07 -5.90 -5.78
C ASN A 112 -4.08 -6.98 -6.17
N VAL A 113 -4.00 -8.01 -5.33
CA VAL A 113 -3.22 -9.20 -5.58
C VAL A 113 -4.12 -10.43 -5.58
N LYS A 114 -3.73 -11.40 -6.39
CA LYS A 114 -4.24 -12.77 -6.30
C LYS A 114 -3.17 -13.61 -5.64
N ILE A 115 -3.53 -14.26 -4.54
CA ILE A 115 -2.67 -15.12 -3.74
C ILE A 115 -3.15 -16.56 -3.87
N THR A 116 -2.26 -17.47 -4.24
CA THR A 116 -2.52 -18.92 -4.28
C THR A 116 -1.70 -19.65 -3.20
N GLY A 117 -1.98 -20.93 -2.96
CA GLY A 117 -1.22 -21.75 -2.01
C GLY A 117 -1.53 -21.54 -0.53
N VAL A 118 -2.17 -20.43 -0.13
CA VAL A 118 -2.56 -20.18 1.27
C VAL A 118 -3.83 -20.97 1.67
N LYS A 119 -4.78 -21.10 0.74
CA LYS A 119 -6.04 -21.86 0.90
C LYS A 119 -6.27 -22.71 -0.34
N SER A 120 -7.29 -23.57 -0.30
CA SER A 120 -7.70 -24.39 -1.45
C SER A 120 -8.18 -23.58 -2.65
N LYS A 121 -8.66 -22.35 -2.43
CA LYS A 121 -9.04 -21.40 -3.48
C LYS A 121 -8.09 -20.20 -3.49
N PRO A 122 -7.82 -19.61 -4.68
CA PRO A 122 -7.12 -18.33 -4.77
C PRO A 122 -7.83 -17.25 -3.96
N MET A 123 -7.06 -16.48 -3.19
CA MET A 123 -7.54 -15.32 -2.44
C MET A 123 -7.30 -14.08 -3.28
N LYS A 124 -8.31 -13.23 -3.45
CA LYS A 124 -8.12 -11.88 -3.98
C LYS A 124 -7.98 -10.95 -2.79
N VAL A 125 -6.88 -10.22 -2.68
CA VAL A 125 -6.60 -9.35 -1.53
C VAL A 125 -6.32 -7.95 -2.03
N HIS A 126 -7.04 -6.99 -1.48
CA HIS A 126 -6.76 -5.57 -1.62
C HIS A 126 -5.76 -5.17 -0.54
N MET A 127 -4.63 -4.57 -0.93
CA MET A 127 -3.57 -4.15 -0.02
C MET A 127 -3.28 -2.67 -0.18
N THR A 128 -2.91 -2.03 0.93
CA THR A 128 -2.46 -0.64 0.95
C THR A 128 -1.05 -0.58 1.52
N LEU A 129 -0.09 -0.04 0.76
CA LEU A 129 1.25 0.26 1.26
C LEU A 129 1.30 1.67 1.85
N THR A 130 2.23 1.85 2.78
CA THR A 130 2.70 3.17 3.20
C THR A 130 3.22 3.99 2.02
N LYS A 131 3.31 5.32 2.16
CA LYS A 131 3.78 6.23 1.09
C LYS A 131 5.21 5.99 0.63
N ASP A 132 6.05 5.42 1.50
CA ASP A 132 7.40 4.97 1.17
C ASP A 132 7.43 3.57 0.54
N ALA A 133 6.27 2.93 0.36
CA ALA A 133 6.06 1.61 -0.23
C ALA A 133 6.79 0.45 0.49
N THR A 134 7.11 0.62 1.77
CA THR A 134 7.92 -0.36 2.52
C THR A 134 7.09 -1.34 3.34
N LEU A 135 5.90 -0.95 3.79
CA LEU A 135 5.10 -1.70 4.74
C LEU A 135 3.63 -1.74 4.32
N ALA A 136 2.97 -2.89 4.50
CA ALA A 136 1.52 -2.97 4.35
C ALA A 136 0.82 -2.36 5.58
N MET A 137 -0.12 -1.46 5.32
CA MET A 137 -0.96 -0.84 6.35
C MET A 137 -2.23 -1.63 6.60
N PHE A 138 -2.83 -2.16 5.52
CA PHE A 138 -4.10 -2.84 5.56
C PHE A 138 -4.17 -3.89 4.45
N ALA A 139 -4.89 -4.97 4.71
CA ALA A 139 -5.17 -6.01 3.72
C ALA A 139 -6.59 -6.56 3.89
N LEU A 140 -7.36 -6.63 2.81
CA LEU A 140 -8.74 -7.09 2.79
C LEU A 140 -8.94 -8.18 1.75
N GLU A 141 -9.40 -9.35 2.17
CA GLU A 141 -9.80 -10.42 1.26
C GLU A 141 -11.14 -10.07 0.58
N HIS A 142 -11.11 -9.92 -0.73
CA HIS A 142 -12.27 -9.82 -1.60
C HIS A 142 -12.72 -11.19 -2.09
N ASP A 143 -13.92 -11.24 -2.67
CA ASP A 143 -14.45 -12.43 -3.34
C ASP A 143 -14.62 -13.62 -2.38
N CYS A 144 -15.21 -13.31 -1.22
CA CYS A 144 -15.55 -14.26 -0.17
C CYS A 144 -16.73 -15.17 -0.55
N ASP A 145 -16.72 -15.68 -1.78
CA ASP A 145 -17.83 -16.42 -2.36
C ASP A 145 -18.27 -17.56 -1.45
N ARG A 146 -19.55 -17.48 -1.11
CA ARG A 146 -20.26 -18.32 -0.15
C ARG A 146 -20.33 -19.75 -0.67
N ASN A 147 -19.47 -20.62 -0.16
CA ASN A 147 -19.86 -22.00 0.11
C ASN A 147 -19.68 -22.28 1.60
#